data_AF-A0A1J5K256-F1
#
_entry.id   AF-A0A1J5K256-F1
#
_cell.length_a   1.000
_cell.length_b   1.000
_cell.length_c   1.000
_cell.angle_alpha   90.00
_cell.angle_beta   90.00
_cell.angle_gamma   90.00
#
_symmetry.space_group_name_H-M   'P 1'
#
loop_
_entity.id
_entity.type
_entity.pdbx_description
1 polymer ?
#
loop_
_entity_poly.entity_id
_entity_poly.type
_entity_poly.pdbx_seq_one_letter_code
_entity_poly.pdbx_strand_id
1 'polypeptide(L)'
;MFTTILCQRDFKEITAVVGHICNVFEWNSDEQLKKLISDGEKILLITDKTSIKPDLYNLSKLEFNSNIAFHHYCEEVEAGDGHFPGVSELTLCKDFYKDSGIYFVIDGDFGALPTFEKELLFTVEDYISFDQYKPAFFFDRDGVINVDHSYVHKIEDLDYKDGINEFMTSDLLKDYSKFIVTNQSGVARKKFTLEDVRIFNEAITDHFKSLGANFLDVQVAPYHFDKGIEEFKWHSLTRKPFPGMVLKICHSFPVDLEKSWMIGDKVSDHLEMKLLNFVHIDGSYDLSNATAPVVENFSQIKDLVK
;
A
#
# COMPACT_ATOMS: atom_id res chain seq x y z
N MET A 1 -14.76 -12.44 -2.29
CA MET A 1 -15.06 -12.47 -0.85
C MET A 1 -15.08 -13.90 -0.30
N PHE A 2 -14.27 -14.18 0.72
CA PHE A 2 -14.42 -15.39 1.53
C PHE A 2 -15.69 -15.28 2.39
N THR A 3 -16.42 -16.39 2.55
CA THR A 3 -17.58 -16.48 3.44
C THR A 3 -17.20 -17.06 4.80
N THR A 4 -16.07 -17.76 4.85
CA THR A 4 -15.62 -18.54 6.00
C THR A 4 -14.17 -18.20 6.32
N ILE A 5 -13.88 -17.96 7.59
CA ILE A 5 -12.53 -17.80 8.13
C ILE A 5 -12.26 -18.99 9.06
N LEU A 6 -11.13 -19.66 8.86
CA LEU A 6 -10.68 -20.75 9.71
C LEU A 6 -9.37 -20.33 10.39
N CYS A 7 -9.40 -20.25 11.72
CA CYS A 7 -8.36 -19.61 12.51
C CYS A 7 -7.62 -20.60 13.42
N GLN A 8 -6.30 -20.66 13.31
CA GLN A 8 -5.43 -21.31 14.31
C GLN A 8 -5.05 -20.37 15.46
N ARG A 9 -5.25 -19.07 15.29
CA ARG A 9 -4.98 -18.02 16.28
C ARG A 9 -6.03 -16.90 16.21
N ASP A 10 -6.05 -16.04 17.21
CA ASP A 10 -6.88 -14.83 17.26
C ASP A 10 -8.39 -15.05 17.08
N PHE A 11 -8.88 -16.28 17.29
CA PHE A 11 -10.27 -16.68 17.02
C PHE A 11 -11.28 -15.75 17.68
N LYS A 12 -11.08 -15.41 18.95
CA LYS A 12 -11.98 -14.53 19.71
C LYS A 12 -11.99 -13.10 19.18
N GLU A 13 -10.83 -12.56 18.83
CA GLU A 13 -10.68 -11.18 18.32
C GLU A 13 -11.31 -11.05 16.94
N ILE A 14 -10.99 -11.97 16.04
CA ILE A 14 -11.58 -12.03 14.70
C ILE A 14 -13.10 -12.19 14.79
N THR A 15 -13.59 -13.12 15.61
CA THR A 15 -15.04 -13.33 15.78
C THR A 15 -15.74 -12.09 16.31
N ALA A 16 -15.12 -11.37 17.25
CA ALA A 16 -15.69 -10.13 17.79
C ALA A 16 -15.83 -9.04 16.72
N VAL A 17 -14.88 -8.97 15.78
CA VAL A 17 -14.84 -7.92 14.74
C VAL A 17 -15.67 -8.28 13.52
N VAL A 18 -15.61 -9.52 13.03
CA VAL A 18 -16.22 -9.93 11.75
C VAL A 18 -17.21 -11.10 11.86
N GLY A 19 -17.47 -11.65 13.03
CA GLY A 19 -18.37 -12.80 13.21
C GLY A 19 -19.84 -12.52 12.83
N HIS A 20 -20.20 -11.25 12.61
CA HIS A 20 -21.51 -10.84 12.12
C HIS A 20 -21.61 -10.80 10.59
N ILE A 21 -20.47 -10.88 9.87
CA ILE A 21 -20.38 -10.86 8.39
C ILE A 21 -19.78 -12.13 7.79
N CYS A 22 -18.98 -12.88 8.55
CA CYS A 22 -18.34 -14.11 8.12
C CYS A 22 -18.55 -15.22 9.14
N ASN A 23 -18.60 -16.47 8.66
CA ASN A 23 -18.52 -17.62 9.54
C ASN A 23 -17.07 -17.76 10.03
N VAL A 24 -16.84 -17.65 11.34
CA VAL A 24 -15.51 -17.81 11.92
C VAL A 24 -15.46 -19.11 12.69
N PHE A 25 -14.49 -19.96 12.36
CA PHE A 25 -14.26 -21.24 13.04
C PHE A 25 -12.86 -21.28 13.65
N GLU A 26 -12.78 -21.85 14.84
CA GLU A 26 -11.49 -22.27 15.41
C GLU A 26 -11.04 -23.57 14.73
N TRP A 27 -9.76 -23.62 14.38
CA TRP A 27 -9.14 -24.78 13.76
C TRP A 27 -8.99 -25.93 14.76
N ASN A 28 -9.47 -27.11 14.39
CA ASN A 28 -9.36 -28.32 15.21
C ASN A 28 -8.63 -29.47 14.51
N SER A 29 -8.73 -29.61 13.18
CA SER A 29 -7.99 -30.63 12.41
C SER A 29 -7.99 -30.37 10.89
N ASP A 30 -7.11 -31.05 10.17
CA ASP A 30 -7.08 -31.04 8.70
C ASP A 30 -8.40 -31.54 8.07
N GLU A 31 -9.08 -32.49 8.72
CA GLU A 31 -10.38 -33.01 8.29
C GLU A 31 -11.47 -31.94 8.31
N GLN A 32 -11.40 -30.96 9.22
CA GLN A 32 -12.31 -29.82 9.26
C GLN A 32 -12.16 -28.97 7.99
N LEU A 33 -10.92 -28.62 7.63
CA LEU A 33 -10.63 -27.87 6.40
C LEU A 33 -11.11 -28.65 5.17
N LYS A 34 -10.77 -29.94 5.09
CA LYS A 34 -11.19 -30.83 4.00
C LYS A 34 -12.70 -30.85 3.82
N LYS A 35 -13.44 -30.97 4.94
CA LYS A 35 -14.90 -30.98 4.93
C LYS A 35 -15.48 -29.65 4.45
N LEU A 36 -15.01 -28.52 5.00
CA LEU A 36 -15.49 -27.20 4.58
C LEU A 36 -15.29 -26.97 3.08
N ILE A 37 -14.11 -27.33 2.54
CA ILE A 37 -13.84 -27.24 1.10
C ILE A 37 -14.77 -28.17 0.31
N SER A 38 -14.97 -29.42 0.77
CA SER A 38 -15.89 -30.38 0.14
C SER A 38 -17.36 -29.90 0.16
N ASP A 39 -17.73 -29.08 1.14
CA ASP A 39 -19.05 -28.47 1.25
C ASP A 39 -19.18 -27.20 0.34
N GLY A 40 -18.10 -26.83 -0.37
CA GLY A 40 -18.06 -25.73 -1.32
C GLY A 40 -17.71 -24.37 -0.71
N GLU A 41 -17.22 -24.34 0.52
CA GLU A 41 -16.83 -23.10 1.20
C GLU A 41 -15.55 -22.50 0.61
N LYS A 42 -15.51 -21.17 0.55
CA LYS A 42 -14.30 -20.40 0.22
C LYS A 42 -13.69 -19.87 1.51
N ILE A 43 -12.50 -20.35 1.84
CA ILE A 43 -11.94 -20.26 3.19
C ILE A 43 -10.74 -19.32 3.19
N LEU A 44 -10.75 -18.36 4.10
CA LEU A 44 -9.53 -17.67 4.51
C LEU A 44 -8.94 -18.43 5.72
N LEU A 45 -7.83 -19.12 5.50
CA LEU A 45 -7.09 -19.84 6.53
C LEU A 45 -6.03 -18.93 7.13
N ILE A 46 -6.12 -18.71 8.45
CA ILE A 46 -5.17 -17.91 9.24
C ILE A 46 -4.41 -18.85 10.15
N THR A 47 -3.10 -19.01 9.89
CA THR A 47 -2.24 -19.94 10.63
C THR A 47 -1.44 -19.29 11.75
N ASP A 48 -0.84 -20.10 12.60
CA ASP A 48 0.07 -19.70 13.68
C ASP A 48 1.53 -19.45 13.24
N LYS A 49 1.85 -19.64 11.94
CA LYS A 49 3.21 -19.46 11.39
C LYS A 49 3.77 -18.05 11.54
N THR A 50 2.90 -17.06 11.71
CA THR A 50 3.27 -15.65 11.92
C THR A 50 2.19 -14.98 12.74
N SER A 51 2.51 -13.84 13.36
CA SER A 51 1.59 -13.00 14.13
C SER A 51 0.98 -11.85 13.31
N ILE A 52 1.36 -11.67 12.04
CA ILE A 52 0.89 -10.53 11.23
C ILE A 52 -0.63 -10.55 11.06
N LYS A 53 -1.33 -9.44 11.32
CA LYS A 53 -2.79 -9.42 11.20
C LYS A 53 -3.20 -9.05 9.77
N PRO A 54 -4.00 -9.91 9.10
CA PRO A 54 -4.51 -9.59 7.77
C PRO A 54 -5.58 -8.50 7.85
N ASP A 55 -5.56 -7.57 6.90
CA ASP A 55 -6.64 -6.62 6.67
C ASP A 55 -7.83 -7.36 6.03
N LEU A 56 -8.72 -7.84 6.90
CA LEU A 56 -9.89 -8.59 6.48
C LEU A 56 -10.84 -7.76 5.61
N TYR A 57 -10.87 -6.43 5.78
CA TYR A 57 -11.74 -5.55 4.99
C TYR A 57 -11.30 -5.56 3.53
N ASN A 58 -10.05 -5.19 3.26
CA ASN A 58 -9.55 -5.11 1.89
C ASN A 58 -9.43 -6.49 1.25
N LEU A 59 -9.04 -7.53 2.00
CA LEU A 59 -9.07 -8.91 1.47
C LEU A 59 -10.47 -9.38 1.07
N SER A 60 -11.51 -8.92 1.77
CA SER A 60 -12.88 -9.30 1.43
C SER A 60 -13.33 -8.77 0.06
N LYS A 61 -12.73 -7.66 -0.39
CA LYS A 61 -12.98 -6.99 -1.68
C LYS A 61 -12.26 -7.62 -2.86
N LEU A 62 -11.23 -8.43 -2.60
CA LEU A 62 -10.53 -9.13 -3.66
C LEU A 62 -11.40 -10.25 -4.27
N GLU A 63 -11.32 -10.33 -5.59
CA GLU A 63 -11.84 -11.45 -6.37
C GLU A 63 -10.75 -12.50 -6.53
N PHE A 64 -11.10 -13.74 -6.19
CA PHE A 64 -10.18 -14.86 -6.21
C PHE A 64 -10.77 -15.98 -7.07
N ASN A 65 -9.96 -16.45 -8.02
CA ASN A 65 -10.33 -17.50 -8.97
C ASN A 65 -9.53 -18.80 -8.78
N SER A 66 -8.58 -18.81 -7.84
CA SER A 66 -7.69 -19.92 -7.51
C SER A 66 -7.26 -19.82 -6.05
N ASN A 67 -6.54 -20.82 -5.55
CA ASN A 67 -5.95 -20.78 -4.22
C ASN A 67 -4.81 -19.75 -4.17
N ILE A 68 -4.76 -18.95 -3.13
CA ILE A 68 -3.79 -17.87 -2.96
C ILE A 68 -2.99 -18.06 -1.68
N ALA A 69 -1.66 -17.97 -1.79
CA ALA A 69 -0.75 -17.76 -0.67
C ALA A 69 -0.40 -16.27 -0.59
N PHE A 70 -0.66 -15.67 0.57
CA PHE A 70 -0.41 -14.25 0.76
C PHE A 70 0.99 -13.98 1.31
N HIS A 71 1.60 -12.89 0.86
CA HIS A 71 2.90 -12.42 1.31
C HIS A 71 2.84 -10.96 1.74
N HIS A 72 3.51 -10.56 2.82
CA HIS A 72 3.43 -9.19 3.33
C HIS A 72 4.76 -8.44 3.27
N TYR A 73 4.66 -7.11 3.27
CA TYR A 73 5.82 -6.25 3.48
C TYR A 73 6.28 -6.34 4.95
N CYS A 74 7.57 -6.51 5.16
CA CYS A 74 8.20 -6.60 6.47
C CYS A 74 9.49 -5.78 6.44
N GLU A 75 9.63 -4.81 7.34
CA GLU A 75 10.89 -4.06 7.50
C GLU A 75 11.98 -4.92 8.14
N GLU A 76 11.56 -5.84 9.02
CA GLU A 76 12.39 -6.85 9.66
C GLU A 76 12.60 -8.05 8.72
N VAL A 77 13.24 -7.83 7.58
CA VAL A 77 14.07 -8.87 6.97
C VAL A 77 15.36 -8.82 7.79
N GLU A 78 15.71 -9.91 8.49
CA GLU A 78 16.69 -9.99 9.59
C GLU A 78 17.76 -8.91 9.56
N ALA A 79 18.01 -8.18 10.66
CA ALA A 79 18.97 -7.06 10.74
C ALA A 79 20.32 -7.38 10.04
N GLY A 80 20.40 -7.03 8.74
CA GLY A 80 21.38 -7.57 7.78
C GLY A 80 20.84 -7.69 6.34
N ASP A 81 19.53 -7.90 6.17
CA ASP A 81 18.82 -8.06 4.88
C ASP A 81 17.96 -6.83 4.51
N GLY A 82 18.10 -5.75 5.27
CA GLY A 82 17.57 -4.45 4.89
C GLY A 82 18.15 -4.06 3.53
N HIS A 83 17.27 -3.94 2.54
CA HIS A 83 17.59 -3.51 1.17
C HIS A 83 18.43 -4.53 0.41
N PHE A 84 17.98 -4.95 -0.77
CA PHE A 84 18.49 -6.18 -1.39
C PHE A 84 19.87 -5.96 -2.08
N PRO A 85 21.00 -6.40 -1.47
CA PRO A 85 22.32 -6.27 -2.10
C PRO A 85 22.39 -7.15 -3.34
N GLY A 86 22.87 -6.60 -4.45
CA GLY A 86 23.21 -7.41 -5.62
C GLY A 86 22.02 -7.94 -6.44
N VAL A 87 20.78 -7.63 -6.06
CA VAL A 87 19.64 -7.81 -6.96
C VAL A 87 19.72 -6.74 -8.05
N SER A 88 19.80 -7.10 -9.33
CA SER A 88 19.84 -6.14 -10.44
C SER A 88 18.51 -5.99 -11.17
N GLU A 89 17.55 -6.87 -10.90
CA GLU A 89 16.24 -6.91 -11.55
C GLU A 89 15.12 -6.56 -10.57
N LEU A 90 14.25 -5.63 -10.96
CA LEU A 90 13.12 -5.20 -10.11
C LEU A 90 12.16 -6.36 -9.80
N THR A 91 11.92 -7.27 -10.74
CA THR A 91 11.00 -8.40 -10.55
C THR A 91 11.42 -9.29 -9.38
N LEU A 92 12.71 -9.55 -9.25
CA LEU A 92 13.27 -10.33 -8.13
C LEU A 92 13.02 -9.66 -6.78
N CYS A 93 12.92 -8.32 -6.73
CA CYS A 93 12.62 -7.61 -5.47
C CYS A 93 11.26 -8.04 -4.90
N LYS A 94 10.29 -8.40 -5.74
CA LYS A 94 8.96 -8.86 -5.31
C LYS A 94 9.00 -10.22 -4.64
N ASP A 95 10.00 -11.06 -4.95
CA ASP A 95 10.13 -12.37 -4.32
C ASP A 95 10.55 -12.28 -2.84
N PHE A 96 10.93 -11.09 -2.38
CA PHE A 96 11.34 -10.84 -0.99
C PHE A 96 10.20 -10.42 -0.05
N TYR A 97 8.94 -10.45 -0.50
CA TYR A 97 7.83 -10.38 0.45
C TYR A 97 7.78 -11.66 1.31
N LYS A 98 7.57 -11.48 2.62
CA LYS A 98 7.60 -12.58 3.59
C LYS A 98 6.31 -13.39 3.52
N ASP A 99 6.41 -14.72 3.60
CA ASP A 99 5.24 -15.60 3.73
C ASP A 99 4.44 -15.19 4.98
N SER A 100 3.16 -14.92 4.77
CA SER A 100 2.26 -14.46 5.83
C SER A 100 1.53 -15.59 6.55
N GLY A 101 1.71 -16.85 6.16
CA GLY A 101 0.93 -17.95 6.72
C GLY A 101 -0.59 -17.76 6.59
N ILE A 102 -1.04 -16.85 5.73
CA ILE A 102 -2.44 -16.61 5.40
C ILE A 102 -2.68 -17.18 4.01
N TYR A 103 -3.73 -17.98 3.89
CA TYR A 103 -4.07 -18.65 2.64
C TYR A 103 -5.55 -18.44 2.33
N PHE A 104 -5.87 -18.15 1.08
CA PHE A 104 -7.24 -18.26 0.59
C PHE A 104 -7.38 -19.56 -0.19
N VAL A 105 -8.33 -20.40 0.21
CA VAL A 105 -8.50 -21.76 -0.30
C VAL A 105 -9.93 -21.95 -0.79
N ILE A 106 -10.08 -22.35 -2.05
CA ILE A 106 -11.39 -22.62 -2.70
C ILE A 106 -11.52 -24.03 -3.21
N ASP A 107 -10.40 -24.71 -3.47
CA ASP A 107 -10.34 -26.10 -3.85
C ASP A 107 -9.03 -26.74 -3.36
N GLY A 108 -8.95 -28.06 -3.39
CA GLY A 108 -7.71 -28.75 -3.03
C GLY A 108 -7.76 -30.23 -3.41
N ASP A 109 -6.71 -30.70 -4.08
CA ASP A 109 -6.44 -32.13 -4.20
C ASP A 109 -5.66 -32.58 -2.96
N PHE A 110 -6.34 -33.18 -1.98
CA PHE A 110 -5.70 -33.62 -0.74
C PHE A 110 -4.74 -34.82 -0.91
N GLY A 111 -4.55 -35.31 -2.14
CA GLY A 111 -3.51 -36.27 -2.51
C GLY A 111 -2.19 -35.64 -2.98
N ALA A 112 -2.18 -34.34 -3.30
CA ALA A 112 -1.01 -33.56 -3.70
C ALA A 112 -0.94 -32.24 -2.88
N LEU A 113 0.17 -31.52 -2.94
CA LEU A 113 0.17 -30.16 -2.39
C LEU A 113 -0.68 -29.26 -3.31
N PRO A 114 -1.60 -28.44 -2.78
CA PRO A 114 -2.33 -27.49 -3.61
C PRO A 114 -1.35 -26.52 -4.27
N THR A 115 -1.60 -26.20 -5.54
CA THR A 115 -0.88 -25.11 -6.20
C THR A 115 -1.47 -23.79 -5.73
N PHE A 116 -0.61 -22.89 -5.23
CA PHE A 116 -1.01 -21.55 -4.81
C PHE A 116 -0.43 -20.51 -5.76
N GLU A 117 -1.27 -19.59 -6.21
CA GLU A 117 -0.80 -18.31 -6.71
C GLU A 117 -0.33 -17.44 -5.55
N LYS A 118 0.59 -16.51 -5.82
CA LYS A 118 1.12 -15.60 -4.80
C LYS A 118 0.50 -14.23 -4.95
N GLU A 119 0.03 -13.67 -3.84
CA GLU A 119 -0.51 -12.32 -3.81
C GLU A 119 0.01 -11.53 -2.62
N LEU A 120 -0.06 -10.21 -2.73
CA LEU A 120 0.32 -9.29 -1.66
C LEU A 120 -0.76 -9.24 -0.58
N LEU A 121 -0.34 -9.34 0.68
CA LEU A 121 -1.17 -9.22 1.86
C LEU A 121 -1.28 -7.75 2.25
N PHE A 122 -2.51 -7.28 2.40
CA PHE A 122 -2.81 -6.08 3.16
C PHE A 122 -2.77 -6.42 4.65
N THR A 123 -2.03 -5.66 5.43
CA THR A 123 -1.84 -5.91 6.86
C THR A 123 -2.35 -4.73 7.67
N VAL A 124 -2.76 -5.00 8.91
CA VAL A 124 -3.21 -4.01 9.90
C VAL A 124 -2.51 -4.26 11.25
N GLU A 125 -2.41 -3.24 12.08
CA GLU A 125 -1.81 -3.35 13.42
C GLU A 125 -2.69 -4.17 14.37
N ASP A 126 -4.01 -4.02 14.24
CA ASP A 126 -5.05 -4.71 15.01
C ASP A 126 -6.19 -5.20 14.11
N TYR A 127 -7.01 -6.14 14.58
CA TYR A 127 -8.25 -6.46 13.88
C TYR A 127 -9.24 -5.30 14.04
N ILE A 128 -9.61 -4.69 12.92
CA ILE A 128 -10.40 -3.45 12.88
C ILE A 128 -11.79 -3.71 12.31
N SER A 129 -12.82 -3.12 12.94
CA SER A 129 -14.20 -3.16 12.45
C SER A 129 -14.35 -2.46 11.12
N PHE A 130 -15.18 -3.03 10.23
CA PHE A 130 -15.31 -2.58 8.84
C PHE A 130 -15.81 -1.13 8.70
N ASP A 131 -16.55 -0.60 9.69
CA ASP A 131 -17.07 0.77 9.73
C ASP A 131 -15.99 1.84 10.00
N GLN A 132 -14.81 1.44 10.46
CA GLN A 132 -13.70 2.36 10.71
C GLN A 132 -12.89 2.67 9.45
N TYR A 133 -13.08 1.89 8.37
CA TYR A 133 -12.35 2.07 7.12
C TYR A 133 -12.80 3.33 6.40
N LYS A 134 -11.82 4.13 5.97
CA LYS A 134 -12.06 5.39 5.25
C LYS A 134 -11.33 5.42 3.92
N PRO A 135 -11.92 6.00 2.87
CA PRO A 135 -11.20 6.19 1.63
C PRO A 135 -10.06 7.19 1.82
N ALA A 136 -9.03 7.10 0.98
CA ALA A 136 -7.83 7.91 1.09
C ALA A 136 -7.32 8.40 -0.26
N PHE A 137 -6.63 9.55 -0.23
CA PHE A 137 -5.75 9.98 -1.30
C PHE A 137 -4.30 9.83 -0.87
N PHE A 138 -3.52 9.15 -1.70
CA PHE A 138 -2.08 9.09 -1.64
C PHE A 138 -1.51 10.03 -2.69
N PHE A 139 -0.61 10.91 -2.29
CA PHE A 139 -0.04 11.92 -3.17
C PHE A 139 1.45 11.66 -3.36
N ASP A 140 1.93 11.66 -4.62
CA ASP A 140 3.33 12.01 -4.83
C ASP A 140 3.57 13.46 -4.39
N ARG A 141 4.83 13.81 -4.15
CA ARG A 141 5.21 15.12 -3.66
C ARG A 141 5.61 16.05 -4.80
N ASP A 142 6.73 15.74 -5.45
CA ASP A 142 7.32 16.57 -6.51
C ASP A 142 6.61 16.36 -7.84
N GLY A 143 6.01 17.42 -8.38
CA GLY A 143 5.19 17.40 -9.61
C GLY A 143 3.68 17.36 -9.34
N VAL A 144 3.29 16.97 -8.12
CA VAL A 144 1.88 16.86 -7.68
C VAL A 144 1.56 17.89 -6.61
N ILE A 145 2.17 17.80 -5.43
CA ILE A 145 1.94 18.78 -4.35
C ILE A 145 2.73 20.07 -4.63
N ASN A 146 4.03 19.93 -4.90
CA ASN A 146 4.91 21.03 -5.26
C ASN A 146 5.36 20.93 -6.71
N VAL A 147 5.81 22.04 -7.27
CA VAL A 147 6.49 22.05 -8.58
C VAL A 147 7.79 21.27 -8.48
N ASP A 148 8.06 20.40 -9.46
CA ASP A 148 9.32 19.65 -9.54
C ASP A 148 10.40 20.48 -10.24
N HIS A 149 11.18 21.24 -9.45
CA HIS A 149 12.38 21.96 -9.92
C HIS A 149 13.64 21.07 -9.95
N SER A 150 13.48 19.75 -9.90
CA SER A 150 14.55 18.75 -9.76
C SER A 150 15.32 18.83 -8.44
N TYR A 151 15.16 17.81 -7.59
CA TYR A 151 15.82 17.71 -6.27
C TYR A 151 15.43 18.83 -5.31
N VAL A 152 14.15 19.20 -5.28
CA VAL A 152 13.63 20.21 -4.36
C VAL A 152 13.73 19.71 -2.92
N HIS A 153 14.44 20.47 -2.08
CA HIS A 153 14.69 20.12 -0.67
C HIS A 153 14.80 21.34 0.25
N LYS A 154 14.77 22.57 -0.31
CA LYS A 154 14.83 23.79 0.48
C LYS A 154 13.49 24.50 0.43
N ILE A 155 13.07 25.04 1.57
CA ILE A 155 11.80 25.76 1.72
C ILE A 155 11.74 26.99 0.80
N GLU A 156 12.89 27.63 0.53
CA GLU A 156 12.97 28.77 -0.40
C GLU A 156 12.59 28.43 -1.85
N ASP A 157 12.67 27.15 -2.22
CA ASP A 157 12.33 26.63 -3.55
C ASP A 157 10.95 25.93 -3.55
N LEU A 158 10.19 26.01 -2.45
CA LEU A 158 8.87 25.37 -2.33
C LEU A 158 7.80 26.21 -3.01
N ASP A 159 7.50 25.84 -4.25
CA ASP A 159 6.33 26.34 -5.00
C ASP A 159 5.23 25.27 -5.03
N TYR A 160 4.01 25.64 -4.65
CA TYR A 160 2.86 24.74 -4.72
C TYR A 160 2.34 24.63 -6.16
N LYS A 161 1.91 23.42 -6.55
CA LYS A 161 1.32 23.18 -7.87
C LYS A 161 -0.03 23.90 -8.00
N ASP A 162 -0.28 24.52 -9.15
CA ASP A 162 -1.55 25.22 -9.41
C ASP A 162 -2.77 24.32 -9.11
N GLY A 163 -3.70 24.83 -8.30
CA GLY A 163 -4.93 24.13 -7.93
C GLY A 163 -4.82 23.14 -6.76
N ILE A 164 -3.62 22.85 -6.22
CA ILE A 164 -3.47 21.87 -5.14
C ILE A 164 -4.17 22.33 -3.86
N ASN A 165 -4.10 23.62 -3.52
CA ASN A 165 -4.73 24.16 -2.32
C ASN A 165 -6.25 24.00 -2.41
N GLU A 166 -6.86 24.36 -3.54
CA GLU A 166 -8.29 24.23 -3.81
C GLU A 166 -8.75 22.77 -3.89
N PHE A 167 -7.87 21.85 -4.32
CA PHE A 167 -8.14 20.42 -4.29
C PHE A 167 -8.17 19.90 -2.86
N MET A 168 -7.13 20.19 -2.09
CA MET A 168 -6.93 19.73 -0.71
C MET A 168 -8.00 20.23 0.27
N THR A 169 -8.52 21.44 0.05
CA THR A 169 -9.59 22.04 0.87
C THR A 169 -11.00 21.83 0.30
N SER A 170 -11.14 21.07 -0.79
CA SER A 170 -12.45 20.83 -1.40
C SER A 170 -13.35 19.96 -0.54
N ASP A 171 -14.67 20.05 -0.77
CA ASP A 171 -15.64 19.21 -0.06
C ASP A 171 -15.39 17.71 -0.24
N LEU A 172 -14.95 17.28 -1.42
CA LEU A 172 -14.57 15.88 -1.68
C LEU A 172 -13.49 15.41 -0.70
N LEU A 173 -12.44 16.21 -0.52
CA LEU A 173 -11.28 15.81 0.27
C LEU A 173 -11.55 15.84 1.78
N LYS A 174 -12.66 16.41 2.26
CA LYS A 174 -13.00 16.42 3.69
C LYS A 174 -13.26 15.01 4.24
N ASP A 175 -13.80 14.13 3.41
CA ASP A 175 -14.16 12.75 3.80
C ASP A 175 -13.06 11.73 3.51
N TYR A 176 -11.91 12.19 3.01
CA TYR A 176 -10.77 11.34 2.66
C TYR A 176 -9.57 11.57 3.60
N SER A 177 -8.98 10.45 4.03
CA SER A 177 -7.64 10.46 4.61
C SER A 177 -6.61 10.90 3.56
N LYS A 178 -5.55 11.58 3.98
CA LYS A 178 -4.53 12.13 3.07
C LYS A 178 -3.16 11.68 3.51
N PHE A 179 -2.38 11.16 2.57
CA PHE A 179 -1.04 10.66 2.82
C PHE A 179 -0.08 11.11 1.73
N ILE A 180 1.19 11.34 2.08
CA ILE A 180 2.24 11.60 1.09
C ILE A 180 3.06 10.32 0.93
N VAL A 181 3.30 9.88 -0.31
CA VAL A 181 4.14 8.72 -0.65
C VAL A 181 5.13 9.11 -1.76
N THR A 182 6.39 9.36 -1.37
CA THR A 182 7.35 10.02 -2.27
C THR A 182 8.71 9.32 -2.39
N ASN A 183 9.22 9.26 -3.63
CA ASN A 183 10.54 8.74 -3.94
C ASN A 183 11.59 9.85 -3.84
N GLN A 184 12.44 9.85 -2.80
CA GLN A 184 13.44 10.90 -2.56
C GLN A 184 14.87 10.44 -2.87
N SER A 185 15.11 10.09 -4.14
CA SER A 185 16.41 9.58 -4.59
C SER A 185 17.58 10.57 -4.51
N GLY A 186 17.30 11.86 -4.26
CA GLY A 186 18.33 12.86 -3.98
C GLY A 186 19.15 12.52 -2.74
N VAL A 187 18.55 11.85 -1.75
CA VAL A 187 19.24 11.33 -0.56
C VAL A 187 20.30 10.31 -0.98
N ALA A 188 19.91 9.29 -1.75
CA ALA A 188 20.85 8.28 -2.25
C ALA A 188 22.02 8.85 -3.05
N ARG A 189 21.79 10.00 -3.70
CA ARG A 189 22.78 10.70 -4.54
C ARG A 189 23.56 11.78 -3.79
N LYS A 190 23.42 11.86 -2.46
CA LYS A 190 24.04 12.87 -1.58
C LYS A 190 23.77 14.31 -2.02
N LYS A 191 22.58 14.58 -2.59
CA LYS A 191 22.14 15.94 -2.95
C LYS A 191 21.61 16.71 -1.75
N PHE A 192 21.00 16.00 -0.82
CA PHE A 192 20.46 16.48 0.45
C PHE A 192 20.33 15.30 1.41
N THR A 193 20.10 15.57 2.69
CA THR A 193 19.98 14.58 3.75
C THR A 193 18.54 14.15 3.99
N LEU A 194 18.33 13.07 4.75
CA LEU A 194 16.99 12.70 5.24
C LEU A 194 16.37 13.79 6.11
N GLU A 195 17.21 14.53 6.86
CA GLU A 195 16.76 15.63 7.69
C GLU A 195 16.23 16.79 6.85
N ASP A 196 16.90 17.12 5.73
CA ASP A 196 16.40 18.12 4.79
C ASP A 196 15.03 17.70 4.22
N VAL A 197 14.87 16.41 3.88
CA VAL A 197 13.57 15.86 3.42
C VAL A 197 12.50 15.97 4.50
N ARG A 198 12.84 15.64 5.75
CA ARG A 198 11.91 15.75 6.89
C ARG A 198 11.44 17.19 7.07
N ILE A 199 12.37 18.15 7.12
CA ILE A 199 12.08 19.59 7.26
C ILE A 199 11.22 20.09 6.10
N PHE A 200 11.53 19.68 4.86
CA PHE A 200 10.76 20.07 3.68
C PHE A 200 9.33 19.52 3.71
N ASN A 201 9.16 18.24 4.09
CA ASN A 201 7.85 17.63 4.23
C ASN A 201 7.05 18.26 5.38
N GLU A 202 7.69 18.66 6.47
CA GLU A 202 7.05 19.39 7.57
C GLU A 202 6.52 20.75 7.13
N ALA A 203 7.28 21.50 6.33
CA ALA A 203 6.79 22.76 5.76
C ALA A 203 5.52 22.55 4.90
N ILE A 204 5.48 21.47 4.12
CA ILE A 204 4.30 21.09 3.34
C ILE A 204 3.12 20.74 4.27
N THR A 205 3.32 19.84 5.22
CA THR A 205 2.22 19.38 6.08
C THR A 205 1.69 20.49 6.99
N ASP A 206 2.55 21.37 7.50
CA ASP A 206 2.16 22.53 8.30
C ASP A 206 1.34 23.55 7.49
N HIS A 207 1.73 23.81 6.23
CA HIS A 207 0.95 24.66 5.33
C HIS A 207 -0.47 24.13 5.15
N PHE A 208 -0.63 22.86 4.76
CA PHE A 208 -1.98 22.31 4.55
C PHE A 208 -2.77 22.14 5.85
N LYS A 209 -2.10 21.87 6.98
CA LYS A 209 -2.72 21.92 8.30
C LYS A 209 -3.28 23.30 8.63
N SER A 210 -2.58 24.37 8.27
CA SER A 210 -3.08 25.75 8.46
C SER A 210 -4.34 26.05 7.63
N LEU A 211 -4.54 25.32 6.53
CA LEU A 211 -5.73 25.37 5.69
C LEU A 211 -6.84 24.38 6.11
N GLY A 212 -6.62 23.60 7.18
CA GLY A 212 -7.54 22.56 7.65
C GLY A 212 -7.50 21.24 6.86
N ALA A 213 -6.50 21.04 6.01
CA ALA A 213 -6.30 19.84 5.20
C ALA A 213 -5.11 19.01 5.71
N ASN A 214 -5.33 18.22 6.78
CA ASN A 214 -4.24 17.48 7.41
C ASN A 214 -3.83 16.23 6.61
N PHE A 215 -2.52 16.04 6.44
CA PHE A 215 -1.94 14.74 6.12
C PHE A 215 -1.81 13.92 7.41
N LEU A 216 -2.17 12.64 7.36
CA LEU A 216 -2.07 11.73 8.50
C LEU A 216 -0.69 11.08 8.60
N ASP A 217 -0.01 10.89 7.47
CA ASP A 217 1.33 10.30 7.43
C ASP A 217 2.08 10.68 6.14
N VAL A 218 3.41 10.61 6.20
CA VAL A 218 4.34 10.86 5.10
C VAL A 218 5.34 9.73 5.01
N GLN A 219 5.26 8.93 3.95
CA GLN A 219 6.20 7.87 3.65
C GLN A 219 7.21 8.32 2.59
N VAL A 220 8.48 8.03 2.84
CA VAL A 220 9.61 8.45 2.01
C VAL A 220 10.47 7.25 1.65
N ALA A 221 10.76 7.08 0.36
CA ALA A 221 11.73 6.11 -0.13
C ALA A 221 13.04 6.81 -0.54
N PRO A 222 14.10 6.81 0.31
CA PRO A 222 15.36 7.51 0.02
C PRO A 222 16.32 6.75 -0.90
N TYR A 223 15.97 5.52 -1.31
CA TYR A 223 16.89 4.57 -1.95
C TYR A 223 16.98 4.72 -3.47
N HIS A 224 18.13 4.33 -4.02
CA HIS A 224 18.31 4.15 -5.45
C HIS A 224 19.40 3.12 -5.76
N PHE A 225 19.03 2.03 -6.45
CA PHE A 225 19.97 0.95 -6.74
C PHE A 225 21.18 1.38 -7.60
N ASP A 226 20.96 1.95 -8.78
CA ASP A 226 22.10 2.24 -9.68
C ASP A 226 22.96 3.43 -9.24
N LYS A 227 22.28 4.52 -8.86
CA LYS A 227 22.86 5.84 -8.62
C LYS A 227 23.05 6.17 -7.14
N GLY A 228 22.64 5.29 -6.24
CA GLY A 228 22.82 5.48 -4.82
C GLY A 228 24.28 5.29 -4.39
N ILE A 229 24.58 5.73 -3.18
CA ILE A 229 25.89 5.63 -2.55
C ILE A 229 25.72 5.05 -1.14
N GLU A 230 26.68 4.25 -0.69
CA GLU A 230 26.73 3.70 0.68
C GLU A 230 25.42 3.01 1.09
N GLU A 231 24.84 3.37 2.23
CA GLU A 231 23.61 2.84 2.81
C GLU A 231 22.34 3.04 1.95
N PHE A 232 22.41 3.87 0.90
CA PHE A 232 21.25 4.16 0.04
C PHE A 232 21.31 3.50 -1.36
N LYS A 233 22.38 2.75 -1.66
CA LYS A 233 22.59 2.08 -2.96
C LYS A 233 21.96 0.68 -3.07
N TRP A 234 20.64 0.59 -3.02
CA TRP A 234 19.96 -0.71 -2.93
C TRP A 234 18.57 -0.68 -3.57
N HIS A 235 18.04 -1.85 -3.91
CA HIS A 235 16.61 -1.98 -4.20
C HIS A 235 15.79 -1.98 -2.90
N SER A 236 14.58 -1.43 -2.98
CA SER A 236 13.66 -1.37 -1.84
C SER A 236 12.22 -1.51 -2.31
N LEU A 237 11.43 -2.31 -1.59
CA LEU A 237 9.99 -2.44 -1.78
C LEU A 237 9.22 -1.15 -1.46
N THR A 238 9.85 -0.18 -0.79
CA THR A 238 9.23 1.14 -0.55
C THR A 238 9.39 2.08 -1.74
N ARG A 239 10.31 1.82 -2.67
CA ARG A 239 10.53 2.68 -3.83
C ARG A 239 9.48 2.38 -4.91
N LYS A 240 8.67 3.37 -5.28
CA LYS A 240 7.68 3.24 -6.37
C LYS A 240 8.36 2.78 -7.67
N PRO A 241 7.77 1.84 -8.45
CA PRO A 241 6.35 1.44 -8.43
C PRO A 241 5.95 0.36 -7.39
N PHE A 242 6.85 -0.07 -6.51
CA PHE A 242 6.47 -1.00 -5.44
C PHE A 242 5.56 -0.34 -4.40
N PRO A 243 4.58 -1.07 -3.86
CA PRO A 243 3.56 -0.51 -2.96
C PRO A 243 3.98 -0.42 -1.48
N GLY A 244 5.26 -0.65 -1.13
CA GLY A 244 5.69 -0.75 0.28
C GLY A 244 5.31 0.45 1.14
N MET A 245 5.41 1.68 0.61
CA MET A 245 4.97 2.88 1.34
C MET A 245 3.47 2.86 1.65
N VAL A 246 2.62 2.44 0.70
CA VAL A 246 1.17 2.34 0.91
C VAL A 246 0.83 1.21 1.87
N LEU A 247 1.52 0.06 1.79
CA LEU A 247 1.32 -1.06 2.72
C LEU A 247 1.64 -0.66 4.16
N LYS A 248 2.70 0.12 4.39
CA LYS A 248 3.02 0.67 5.72
C LYS A 248 1.90 1.56 6.26
N ILE A 249 1.30 2.36 5.40
CA ILE A 249 0.14 3.19 5.77
C ILE A 249 -1.05 2.30 6.10
N CYS A 250 -1.37 1.28 5.29
CA CYS A 250 -2.48 0.36 5.57
C CYS A 250 -2.26 -0.42 6.87
N HIS A 251 -1.00 -0.69 7.24
CA HIS A 251 -0.68 -1.28 8.53
C HIS A 251 -1.11 -0.40 9.71
N SER A 252 -0.96 0.92 9.57
CA SER A 252 -1.19 1.87 10.66
C SER A 252 -2.58 2.51 10.62
N PHE A 253 -3.27 2.48 9.47
CA PHE A 253 -4.53 3.19 9.24
C PHE A 253 -5.55 2.31 8.49
N PRO A 254 -6.83 2.29 8.91
CA PRO A 254 -7.87 1.54 8.22
C PRO A 254 -8.29 2.27 6.92
N VAL A 255 -7.64 1.92 5.82
CA VAL A 255 -7.85 2.56 4.51
C VAL A 255 -8.71 1.67 3.62
N ASP A 256 -9.83 2.20 3.12
CA ASP A 256 -10.65 1.54 2.08
C ASP A 256 -9.95 1.69 0.72
N LEU A 257 -9.15 0.70 0.32
CA LEU A 257 -8.30 0.78 -0.88
C LEU A 257 -9.10 0.87 -2.17
N GLU A 258 -10.22 0.14 -2.27
CA GLU A 258 -11.11 0.11 -3.45
C GLU A 258 -11.65 1.52 -3.78
N LYS A 259 -11.84 2.36 -2.77
CA LYS A 259 -12.30 3.76 -2.92
C LYS A 259 -11.17 4.79 -2.79
N SER A 260 -9.93 4.34 -2.67
CA SER A 260 -8.77 5.20 -2.54
C SER A 260 -8.09 5.44 -3.88
N TRP A 261 -7.30 6.51 -3.93
CA TRP A 261 -6.61 6.95 -5.14
C TRP A 261 -5.16 7.32 -4.84
N MET A 262 -4.25 6.90 -5.72
CA MET A 262 -2.89 7.44 -5.80
C MET A 262 -2.81 8.46 -6.93
N ILE A 263 -2.24 9.64 -6.65
CA ILE A 263 -2.02 10.72 -7.61
C ILE A 263 -0.51 10.87 -7.81
N GLY A 264 -0.06 10.73 -9.06
CA GLY A 264 1.34 10.89 -9.45
C GLY A 264 1.51 11.66 -10.76
N ASP A 265 2.73 12.06 -11.09
CA ASP A 265 3.05 12.76 -12.34
C ASP A 265 3.96 11.91 -13.26
N LYS A 266 4.41 10.74 -12.80
CA LYS A 266 5.28 9.82 -13.55
C LYS A 266 4.62 8.46 -13.72
N VAL A 267 4.95 7.75 -14.80
CA VAL A 267 4.57 6.33 -14.99
C VAL A 267 5.03 5.46 -13.81
N SER A 268 6.19 5.76 -13.22
CA SER A 268 6.71 5.01 -12.06
C SER A 268 5.89 5.18 -10.78
N ASP A 269 4.97 6.15 -10.73
CA ASP A 269 4.08 6.32 -9.59
C ASP A 269 2.94 5.30 -9.59
N HIS A 270 2.60 4.73 -10.76
CA HIS A 270 1.60 3.67 -10.85
C HIS A 270 2.07 2.46 -10.05
N LEU A 271 1.43 2.26 -8.90
CA LEU A 271 1.78 1.19 -7.97
C LEU A 271 1.25 -0.15 -8.46
N GLU A 272 2.03 -1.19 -8.28
CA GLU A 272 1.61 -2.57 -8.57
C GLU A 272 0.79 -3.12 -7.40
N MET A 273 -0.42 -2.60 -7.25
CA MET A 273 -1.29 -2.91 -6.12
C MET A 273 -2.73 -3.04 -6.58
N LYS A 274 -3.35 -4.19 -6.28
CA LYS A 274 -4.78 -4.40 -6.53
C LYS A 274 -5.63 -3.46 -5.65
N LEU A 275 -6.86 -3.18 -6.09
CA LEU A 275 -7.86 -2.30 -5.46
C LEU A 275 -7.54 -0.80 -5.47
N LEU A 276 -6.27 -0.40 -5.35
CA LEU A 276 -5.92 1.02 -5.33
C LEU A 276 -6.05 1.65 -6.72
N ASN A 277 -6.93 2.65 -6.84
CA ASN A 277 -7.06 3.40 -8.09
C ASN A 277 -5.85 4.33 -8.28
N PHE A 278 -5.54 4.63 -9.53
CA PHE A 278 -4.43 5.51 -9.87
C PHE A 278 -4.87 6.55 -10.91
N VAL A 279 -4.37 7.79 -10.77
CA VAL A 279 -4.53 8.85 -11.77
C VAL A 279 -3.22 9.62 -11.93
N HIS A 280 -2.83 9.85 -13.18
CA HIS A 280 -1.73 10.75 -13.50
C HIS A 280 -2.23 12.18 -13.64
N ILE A 281 -1.55 13.14 -13.03
CA ILE A 281 -1.71 14.56 -13.33
C ILE A 281 -0.58 15.02 -14.26
N ASP A 282 -0.96 15.72 -15.34
CA ASP A 282 -0.02 16.17 -16.35
C ASP A 282 0.99 17.17 -15.78
N GLY A 283 2.23 17.06 -16.26
CA GLY A 283 3.37 17.71 -15.65
C GLY A 283 4.59 17.70 -16.57
N SER A 284 5.77 17.55 -15.97
CA SER A 284 7.04 17.65 -16.69
C SER A 284 7.52 16.31 -17.30
N TYR A 285 6.82 15.21 -17.04
CA TYR A 285 7.23 13.86 -17.42
C TYR A 285 6.36 13.30 -18.55
N ASP A 286 6.96 12.47 -19.41
CA ASP A 286 6.25 11.81 -20.50
C ASP A 286 5.33 10.70 -19.96
N LEU A 287 4.04 10.83 -20.25
CA LEU A 287 2.98 9.90 -19.88
C LEU A 287 2.40 9.15 -21.08
N SER A 288 3.08 9.16 -22.23
CA SER A 288 2.62 8.46 -23.45
C SER A 288 2.38 6.97 -23.28
N ASN A 289 3.08 6.33 -22.33
CA ASN A 289 2.94 4.91 -21.98
C ASN A 289 2.13 4.67 -20.70
N ALA A 290 1.45 5.70 -20.17
CA ALA A 290 0.61 5.55 -18.99
C ALA A 290 -0.57 4.62 -19.28
N THR A 291 -0.80 3.68 -18.38
CA THR A 291 -1.93 2.73 -18.45
C THR A 291 -3.12 3.18 -17.61
N ALA A 292 -2.90 4.14 -16.69
CA ALA A 292 -3.93 4.76 -15.88
C ALA A 292 -4.42 6.09 -16.51
N PRO A 293 -5.60 6.59 -16.13
CA PRO A 293 -6.11 7.88 -16.60
C PRO A 293 -5.11 9.02 -16.41
N VAL A 294 -5.01 9.91 -17.39
CA VAL A 294 -4.21 11.13 -17.34
C VAL A 294 -5.15 12.33 -17.35
N VAL A 295 -4.93 13.28 -16.44
CA VAL A 295 -5.71 14.52 -16.32
C VAL A 295 -4.80 15.74 -16.38
N GLU A 296 -5.32 16.86 -16.85
CA GLU A 296 -4.58 18.12 -16.98
C GLU A 296 -4.50 18.91 -15.66
N ASN A 297 -5.47 18.71 -14.78
CA ASN A 297 -5.58 19.47 -13.53
C ASN A 297 -6.42 18.74 -12.47
N PHE A 298 -6.33 19.22 -11.22
CA PHE A 298 -7.05 18.65 -10.08
C PHE A 298 -8.58 18.69 -10.18
N SER A 299 -9.16 19.55 -11.02
CA SER A 299 -10.62 19.57 -11.19
C SER A 299 -11.13 18.31 -11.87
N GLN A 300 -10.39 17.79 -12.86
CA GLN A 300 -10.75 16.56 -13.56
C GLN A 300 -10.65 15.32 -12.66
N ILE A 301 -9.76 15.32 -11.66
CA ILE A 301 -9.71 14.25 -10.64
C ILE A 301 -11.03 14.18 -9.88
N LYS A 302 -11.63 15.32 -9.54
CA LYS A 302 -12.92 15.35 -8.83
C LYS A 302 -14.05 14.72 -9.64
N ASP A 303 -13.94 14.71 -10.97
CA ASP A 303 -14.95 14.12 -11.85
C ASP A 303 -14.73 12.63 -12.08
N LEU A 304 -13.49 12.13 -11.90
CA LEU A 304 -13.18 10.70 -11.92
C LEU A 304 -13.62 9.96 -10.65
N VAL A 305 -13.69 10.67 -9.53
CA VAL A 305 -13.99 10.09 -8.21
C VAL A 305 -15.50 10.03 -7.92
N LYS A 306 -16.32 10.77 -8.68
CA LYS A 306 -17.79 10.80 -8.58
C LYS A 306 -18.44 9.62 -9.30
#